data_AF-A0A9N8JRC8-F1
#
_entry.id   AF-A0A9N8JRC8-F1
#
_cell.length_a   1.000
_cell.length_b   1.000
_cell.length_c   1.000
_cell.angle_alpha   90.00
_cell.angle_beta   90.00
_cell.angle_gamma   90.00
#
_symmetry.space_group_name_H-M   'P 1'
#
loop_
_entity.id
_entity.type
_entity.pdbx_description
1 polymer ?
#
loop_
_entity_poly.entity_id
_entity_poly.type
_entity_poly.pdbx_seq_one_letter_code
_entity_poly.pdbx_strand_id
1 'polypeptide(L)'
;MPRRKSLLIGINYTGSDNELNGCHQDVDNVAEFIKYRGYQDTPQDQVVLRDDLDPEYAPTGHNILAAMDWLVSEEHTTCFFHYSGHGGQIDDPNGKRPSGLLDTIVPVNYKDNGMIDSDVLHKHLVSKLPPTSTLFLILDCCHSGSTLELPYVYRSDDDGNVHKLDGYHAGLALLQEAKELFTGSSSADKEAQARDLYAGATSFMRSLRHNRQLTGLKPDDFTQE
;
A
#
# COMPACT_ATOMS: atom_id res chain seq x y z
N MET A 1 4.04 20.77 20.24
CA MET A 1 3.24 20.04 19.22
C MET A 1 3.84 18.64 19.11
N PRO A 2 3.04 17.59 18.82
CA PRO A 2 3.59 16.25 18.60
C PRO A 2 4.62 16.26 17.47
N ARG A 3 5.66 15.42 17.58
CA ARG A 3 6.72 15.30 16.57
C ARG A 3 6.11 14.86 15.25
N ARG A 4 6.69 15.31 14.13
CA ARG A 4 6.22 14.99 12.78
C ARG A 4 7.37 14.44 11.96
N LYS A 5 7.20 13.24 11.42
CA LYS A 5 8.19 12.58 10.56
C LYS A 5 7.58 12.26 9.20
N SER A 6 8.36 12.39 8.14
CA SER A 6 7.91 12.06 6.78
C SER A 6 8.92 11.20 6.04
N LEU A 7 8.41 10.23 5.28
CA LEU A 7 9.15 9.42 4.33
C LEU A 7 8.50 9.57 2.97
N LEU A 8 9.26 10.09 2.01
CA LEU A 8 8.80 10.33 0.64
C LEU A 8 9.64 9.49 -0.31
N ILE A 9 8.99 8.64 -1.11
CA ILE A 9 9.66 7.73 -2.03
C ILE A 9 9.10 7.96 -3.43
N GLY A 10 9.98 8.20 -4.39
CA GLY A 10 9.61 8.39 -5.80
C GLY A 10 10.57 7.63 -6.69
N ILE A 11 10.06 6.71 -7.51
CA ILE A 11 10.89 5.84 -8.34
C ILE A 11 10.47 5.97 -9.80
N ASN A 12 11.34 6.55 -10.64
CA ASN A 12 11.12 6.64 -12.08
C ASN A 12 11.71 5.45 -12.84
N TYR A 13 12.57 4.64 -12.23
CA TYR A 13 13.27 3.53 -12.88
C TYR A 13 14.05 4.00 -14.12
N THR A 14 14.72 5.15 -14.00
CA THR A 14 15.36 5.86 -15.11
C THR A 14 16.38 4.98 -15.84
N GLY A 15 16.25 4.91 -17.17
CA GLY A 15 17.12 4.08 -18.01
C GLY A 15 16.78 2.59 -18.02
N SER A 16 15.65 2.18 -17.43
CA SER A 16 15.12 0.82 -17.53
C SER A 16 13.99 0.71 -18.56
N ASP A 17 13.64 -0.53 -18.96
CA ASP A 17 12.51 -0.78 -19.86
C ASP A 17 11.14 -0.43 -19.26
N ASN A 18 11.07 -0.18 -17.94
CA ASN A 18 9.85 0.12 -17.19
C ASN A 18 9.86 1.55 -16.64
N GLU A 19 10.51 2.48 -17.35
CA GLU A 19 10.67 3.87 -16.91
C GLU A 19 9.31 4.62 -16.78
N LEU A 20 9.20 5.43 -15.73
CA LEU A 20 8.11 6.36 -15.43
C LEU A 20 8.66 7.80 -15.44
N ASN A 21 7.79 8.80 -15.56
CA ASN A 21 8.20 10.21 -15.70
C ASN A 21 7.57 11.16 -14.68
N GLY A 22 6.83 10.65 -13.68
CA GLY A 22 6.04 11.47 -12.75
C GLY A 22 6.45 11.35 -11.28
N CYS A 23 7.04 10.22 -10.87
CA CYS A 23 7.14 9.85 -9.47
C CYS A 23 8.05 10.77 -8.66
N HIS A 24 9.09 11.32 -9.30
CA HIS A 24 9.93 12.37 -8.72
C HIS A 24 9.17 13.66 -8.44
N GLN A 25 8.35 14.10 -9.41
CA GLN A 25 7.55 15.31 -9.27
C GLN A 25 6.45 15.12 -8.22
N ASP A 26 5.88 13.93 -8.09
CA ASP A 26 4.91 13.62 -7.03
C ASP A 26 5.52 13.77 -5.64
N VAL A 27 6.78 13.32 -5.46
CA VAL A 27 7.52 13.53 -4.22
C VAL A 27 7.67 15.03 -3.92
N ASP A 28 8.06 15.83 -4.91
CA ASP A 28 8.25 17.27 -4.73
C ASP A 28 6.91 17.97 -4.37
N ASN A 29 5.83 17.61 -5.05
CA ASN A 29 4.48 18.12 -4.79
C ASN A 29 4.00 17.77 -3.37
N VAL A 30 4.21 16.52 -2.94
CA VAL A 30 3.81 16.07 -1.60
C VAL A 30 4.69 16.71 -0.53
N ALA A 31 6.00 16.85 -0.77
CA ALA A 31 6.92 17.53 0.14
C ALA A 31 6.47 18.97 0.41
N GLU A 32 6.12 19.71 -0.64
CA GLU A 32 5.59 21.08 -0.52
C GLU A 32 4.28 21.11 0.27
N PHE A 33 3.34 20.20 -0.06
CA PHE A 33 2.05 20.10 0.63
C PHE A 33 2.22 19.82 2.13
N ILE A 34 3.01 18.82 2.51
CA ILE A 34 3.16 18.46 3.94
C ILE A 34 3.96 19.52 4.70
N LYS A 35 4.89 20.22 4.04
CA LYS A 35 5.57 21.38 4.64
C LYS A 35 4.57 22.47 5.03
N TYR A 36 3.62 22.78 4.15
CA TYR A 36 2.51 23.68 4.48
C TYR A 36 1.64 23.17 5.64
N ARG A 37 1.54 21.85 5.84
CA ARG A 37 0.85 21.20 6.97
C ARG A 37 1.69 21.10 8.25
N GLY A 38 2.91 21.65 8.27
CA GLY A 38 3.77 21.74 9.44
C GLY A 38 4.79 20.61 9.62
N TYR A 39 5.04 19.81 8.57
CA TYR A 39 6.19 18.89 8.54
C TYR A 39 7.47 19.68 8.21
N GLN A 40 8.60 19.33 8.85
CA GLN A 40 9.89 19.97 8.58
C GLN A 40 10.65 19.19 7.51
N ASP A 41 11.36 19.88 6.63
CA ASP A 41 12.25 19.32 5.60
C ASP A 41 13.69 19.19 6.11
N THR A 42 13.84 18.78 7.38
CA THR A 42 15.15 18.57 8.00
C THR A 42 15.51 17.08 7.99
N PRO A 43 16.80 16.70 7.99
CA PRO A 43 17.21 15.29 8.05
C PRO A 43 16.71 14.54 9.30
N GLN A 44 16.33 15.25 10.36
CA GLN A 44 15.78 14.66 11.58
C GLN A 44 14.30 14.29 11.46
N ASP A 45 13.57 14.91 10.52
CA ASP A 45 12.12 14.82 10.39
C ASP A 45 11.67 14.38 8.98
N GLN A 46 12.55 14.37 8.00
CA GLN A 46 12.23 13.94 6.64
C GLN A 46 13.34 13.07 6.04
N VAL A 47 12.91 11.95 5.44
CA VAL A 47 13.73 11.13 4.55
C VAL A 47 13.09 11.14 3.17
N VAL A 48 13.90 11.40 2.14
CA VAL A 48 13.50 11.34 0.74
C VAL A 48 14.35 10.27 0.04
N LEU A 49 13.70 9.33 -0.63
CA LEU A 49 14.37 8.32 -1.45
C LEU A 49 13.91 8.48 -2.91
N ARG A 50 14.85 8.77 -3.81
CA ARG A 50 14.62 8.91 -5.25
C ARG A 50 15.79 8.35 -6.04
N ASP A 51 15.51 7.74 -7.18
CA ASP A 51 16.50 7.11 -8.04
C ASP A 51 17.31 8.08 -8.93
N ASP A 52 17.06 9.39 -8.81
CA ASP A 52 17.90 10.45 -9.40
C ASP A 52 18.78 11.20 -8.38
N LEU A 53 18.78 10.76 -7.11
CA LEU A 53 19.63 11.31 -6.05
C LEU A 53 20.91 10.48 -5.86
N ASP A 54 21.75 10.90 -4.91
CA ASP A 54 22.96 10.17 -4.55
C ASP A 54 22.64 8.70 -4.15
N PRO A 55 23.57 7.75 -4.39
CA PRO A 55 23.32 6.32 -4.15
C PRO A 55 22.85 5.96 -2.73
N GLU A 56 23.20 6.76 -1.72
CA GLU A 56 22.72 6.59 -0.35
C GLU A 56 21.19 6.76 -0.21
N TYR A 57 20.59 7.61 -1.06
CA TYR A 57 19.16 7.90 -1.11
C TYR A 57 18.44 7.12 -2.21
N ALA A 58 19.13 6.17 -2.87
CA ALA A 58 18.49 5.32 -3.87
C ALA A 58 17.38 4.47 -3.20
N PRO A 59 16.19 4.35 -3.81
CA PRO A 59 15.05 3.62 -3.26
C PRO A 59 15.21 2.11 -3.47
N THR A 60 16.29 1.55 -2.93
CA THR A 60 16.53 0.11 -2.89
C THR A 60 15.63 -0.54 -1.84
N GLY A 61 15.39 -1.86 -1.98
CA GLY A 61 14.57 -2.57 -0.99
C GLY A 61 15.12 -2.43 0.43
N HIS A 62 16.44 -2.42 0.59
CA HIS A 62 17.09 -2.20 1.88
C HIS A 62 16.81 -0.80 2.44
N ASN A 63 17.03 0.25 1.64
CA ASN A 63 16.85 1.63 2.07
C ASN A 63 15.39 1.94 2.38
N ILE A 64 14.46 1.42 1.58
CA ILE A 64 13.01 1.58 1.81
C ILE A 64 12.62 0.98 3.16
N LEU A 65 13.02 -0.27 3.46
CA LEU A 65 12.67 -0.93 4.72
C LEU A 65 13.31 -0.26 5.93
N ALA A 66 14.56 0.18 5.81
CA ALA A 66 15.25 0.93 6.86
C ALA A 66 14.57 2.28 7.14
N ALA A 67 14.17 3.00 6.09
CA ALA A 67 13.46 4.25 6.21
C ALA A 67 12.05 4.09 6.80
N MET A 68 11.33 3.01 6.46
CA MET A 68 10.04 2.68 7.09
C MET A 68 10.20 2.45 8.59
N ASP A 69 11.21 1.69 8.99
CA ASP A 69 11.51 1.43 10.40
C ASP A 69 11.87 2.72 11.15
N TRP A 70 12.68 3.58 10.54
CA TRP A 70 12.96 4.91 11.07
C TRP A 70 11.68 5.75 11.20
N LEU A 71 10.79 5.74 10.20
CA LEU A 71 9.59 6.57 10.20
C LEU A 71 8.73 6.31 11.44
N VAL A 72 8.51 5.04 11.77
CA VAL A 72 7.61 4.61 12.84
C VAL A 72 8.30 4.30 14.16
N SER A 73 9.58 4.64 14.33
CA SER A 73 10.37 4.22 15.50
C SER A 73 10.02 4.93 16.82
N GLU A 74 9.25 6.02 16.79
CA GLU A 74 9.07 6.93 17.92
C GLU A 74 7.61 7.04 18.37
N GLU A 75 7.42 7.09 19.69
CA GLU A 75 6.13 7.36 20.31
C GLU A 75 5.68 8.81 20.11
N HIS A 76 4.39 9.08 20.29
CA HIS A 76 3.82 10.43 20.21
C HIS A 76 4.16 11.20 18.92
N THR A 77 4.30 10.47 17.81
CA THR A 77 4.71 11.01 16.51
C THR A 77 3.57 10.91 15.49
N THR A 78 3.42 11.95 14.68
CA THR A 78 2.57 11.93 13.49
C THR A 78 3.45 11.67 12.26
N CYS A 79 3.34 10.47 11.72
CA CYS A 79 4.11 9.98 10.59
C CYS A 79 3.36 10.22 9.28
N PHE A 80 4.08 10.56 8.23
CA PHE A 80 3.57 10.66 6.86
C PHE A 80 4.41 9.79 5.93
N PHE A 81 3.76 8.89 5.20
CA PHE A 81 4.40 8.04 4.20
C PHE A 81 3.81 8.34 2.83
N HIS A 82 4.67 8.57 1.84
CA HIS A 82 4.29 8.69 0.45
C HIS A 82 5.17 7.80 -0.40
N TYR A 83 4.54 7.04 -1.28
CA TYR A 83 5.21 6.25 -2.31
C TYR A 83 4.56 6.56 -3.66
N SER A 84 5.37 6.93 -4.65
CA SER A 84 4.99 6.97 -6.06
C SER A 84 5.97 6.12 -6.88
N GLY A 85 5.42 5.19 -7.68
CA GLY A 85 6.19 4.24 -8.47
C GLY A 85 5.36 3.05 -8.91
N HIS A 86 6.01 2.02 -9.47
CA HIS A 86 5.31 0.77 -9.81
C HIS A 86 4.78 0.06 -8.58
N GLY A 87 3.60 -0.55 -8.74
CA GLY A 87 3.08 -1.58 -7.86
C GLY A 87 2.82 -2.83 -8.68
N GLY A 88 2.92 -3.99 -8.05
CA GLY A 88 2.78 -5.29 -8.70
C GLY A 88 2.17 -6.33 -7.78
N GLN A 89 2.14 -7.58 -8.23
CA GLN A 89 1.65 -8.71 -7.43
C GLN A 89 2.61 -9.90 -7.53
N ILE A 90 2.73 -10.66 -6.44
CA ILE A 90 3.46 -11.92 -6.37
C ILE A 90 2.56 -13.02 -5.83
N ASP A 91 2.88 -14.28 -6.11
CA ASP A 91 2.18 -15.43 -5.51
C ASP A 91 2.27 -15.38 -3.98
N ASP A 92 1.17 -15.68 -3.30
CA ASP A 92 1.15 -15.84 -1.85
C ASP A 92 1.66 -17.25 -1.48
N PRO A 93 2.90 -17.38 -0.99
CA PRO A 93 3.50 -18.69 -0.71
C PRO A 93 2.80 -19.40 0.45
N ASN A 94 2.06 -18.68 1.29
CA ASN A 94 1.39 -19.23 2.47
C ASN A 94 -0.11 -19.49 2.21
N GLY A 95 -0.63 -19.09 1.04
CA GLY A 95 -2.04 -19.27 0.68
C GLY A 95 -3.02 -18.62 1.67
N LYS A 96 -2.60 -17.56 2.38
CA LYS A 96 -3.45 -16.80 3.30
C LYS A 96 -4.44 -15.92 2.54
N ARG A 97 -4.04 -15.44 1.36
CA ARG A 97 -4.82 -14.57 0.49
C ARG A 97 -5.76 -15.42 -0.37
N PRO A 98 -7.07 -15.09 -0.38
CA PRO A 98 -8.02 -15.78 -1.24
C PRO A 98 -7.77 -15.63 -2.75
N SER A 99 -7.03 -14.59 -3.17
CA SER A 99 -6.49 -14.40 -4.53
C SER A 99 -5.39 -15.40 -4.85
N GLY A 100 -4.68 -15.89 -3.83
CA GLY A 100 -3.35 -16.48 -4.00
C GLY A 100 -2.27 -15.45 -4.37
N LEU A 101 -2.54 -14.15 -4.23
CA LEU A 101 -1.62 -13.06 -4.62
C LEU A 101 -1.45 -12.06 -3.48
N LEU A 102 -0.23 -11.54 -3.33
CA LEU A 102 0.14 -10.41 -2.47
C LEU A 102 0.42 -9.17 -3.34
N ASP A 103 -0.16 -8.03 -2.98
CA ASP A 103 0.17 -6.73 -3.56
C ASP A 103 1.58 -6.30 -3.13
N THR A 104 2.30 -5.56 -3.98
CA THR A 104 3.70 -5.20 -3.75
C THR A 104 4.02 -3.77 -4.19
N ILE A 105 5.02 -3.16 -3.56
CA ILE A 105 5.76 -2.03 -4.14
C ILE A 105 7.07 -2.53 -4.75
N VAL A 106 7.58 -1.82 -5.76
CA VAL A 106 8.71 -2.27 -6.56
C VAL A 106 9.94 -1.38 -6.28
N PRO A 107 10.97 -1.85 -5.57
CA PRO A 107 12.19 -1.07 -5.38
C PRO A 107 12.96 -0.89 -6.70
N VAL A 108 13.87 0.09 -6.76
CA VAL A 108 14.68 0.31 -7.98
C VAL A 108 15.55 -0.91 -8.34
N ASN A 109 15.97 -1.70 -7.34
CA ASN A 109 16.77 -2.91 -7.50
C ASN A 109 15.94 -4.21 -7.44
N TYR A 110 14.64 -4.16 -7.78
CA TYR A 110 13.76 -5.32 -7.69
C TYR A 110 14.21 -6.52 -8.52
N LYS A 111 14.97 -6.31 -9.60
CA LYS A 111 15.50 -7.42 -10.43
C LYS A 111 16.46 -8.32 -9.66
N ASP A 112 17.22 -7.76 -8.73
CA ASP A 112 18.23 -8.48 -7.94
C ASP A 112 17.68 -8.91 -6.57
N ASN A 113 16.76 -8.13 -6.00
CA ASN A 113 16.32 -8.26 -4.61
C ASN A 113 14.84 -8.57 -4.42
N GLY A 114 14.07 -8.62 -5.50
CA GLY A 114 12.62 -8.82 -5.47
C GLY A 114 11.83 -7.57 -5.10
N MET A 115 10.51 -7.73 -5.10
CA MET A 115 9.54 -6.70 -4.72
C MET A 115 9.29 -6.75 -3.20
N ILE A 116 8.69 -5.70 -2.63
CA ILE A 116 8.28 -5.67 -1.22
C ILE A 116 6.78 -5.91 -1.13
N ASP A 117 6.37 -7.03 -0.54
CA ASP A 117 4.98 -7.44 -0.44
C ASP A 117 4.20 -6.80 0.73
N SER A 118 2.88 -6.93 0.67
CA SER A 118 1.95 -6.34 1.63
C SER A 118 2.11 -6.86 3.07
N ASP A 119 2.54 -8.12 3.28
CA ASP A 119 2.84 -8.63 4.62
C ASP A 119 4.08 -7.91 5.18
N VAL A 120 5.12 -7.70 4.36
CA VAL A 120 6.32 -6.95 4.74
C VAL A 120 6.00 -5.48 5.02
N LEU A 121 5.22 -4.82 4.15
CA LEU A 121 4.80 -3.43 4.35
C LEU A 121 4.00 -3.27 5.64
N HIS A 122 3.03 -4.16 5.88
CA HIS A 122 2.24 -4.16 7.11
C HIS A 122 3.14 -4.32 8.34
N LYS A 123 4.09 -5.24 8.31
CA LYS A 123 5.03 -5.47 9.41
C LYS A 123 5.86 -4.22 9.73
N HIS A 124 6.37 -3.54 8.70
CA HIS A 124 7.28 -2.41 8.87
C HIS A 124 6.57 -1.10 9.21
N LEU A 125 5.35 -0.87 8.70
CA LEU A 125 4.63 0.40 8.87
C LEU A 125 3.50 0.35 9.90
N VAL A 126 2.84 -0.81 10.06
CA VAL A 126 1.65 -0.94 10.92
C VAL A 126 2.00 -1.65 12.21
N SER A 127 2.57 -2.86 12.13
CA SER A 127 2.87 -3.66 13.33
C SER A 127 3.89 -3.01 14.27
N LYS A 128 4.81 -2.21 13.73
CA LYS A 128 5.83 -1.48 14.50
C LYS A 128 5.37 -0.10 14.98
N LEU A 129 4.25 0.42 14.49
CA LEU A 129 3.77 1.76 14.86
C LEU A 129 3.37 1.79 16.35
N PRO A 130 3.92 2.72 17.15
CA PRO A 130 3.50 2.84 18.53
C PRO A 130 2.02 3.23 18.65
N PRO A 131 1.28 2.69 19.64
CA PRO A 131 -0.15 2.99 19.80
C PRO A 131 -0.44 4.47 20.14
N THR A 132 0.58 5.22 20.53
CA THR A 132 0.52 6.66 20.81
C THR A 132 0.80 7.54 19.58
N SER A 133 1.05 6.92 18.42
CA SER A 133 1.42 7.57 17.17
C SER A 133 0.34 7.42 16.10
N THR A 134 0.40 8.27 15.07
CA THR A 134 -0.51 8.22 13.91
C THR A 134 0.32 8.08 12.64
N LEU A 135 -0.11 7.23 11.71
CA LEU A 135 0.47 7.13 10.37
C LEU A 135 -0.56 7.54 9.32
N PHE A 136 -0.22 8.55 8.53
CA PHE A 136 -0.89 8.87 7.26
C PHE A 136 -0.07 8.28 6.12
N LEU A 137 -0.74 7.66 5.16
CA LEU A 137 -0.08 6.95 4.09
C LEU A 137 -0.80 7.18 2.75
N ILE A 138 -0.02 7.54 1.73
CA ILE A 138 -0.47 7.69 0.35
C ILE A 138 0.38 6.76 -0.52
N LEU A 139 -0.29 5.89 -1.28
CA LEU A 139 0.33 5.02 -2.29
C LEU A 139 -0.19 5.43 -3.65
N ASP A 140 0.68 6.03 -4.45
CA ASP A 140 0.45 6.32 -5.86
C ASP A 140 1.11 5.21 -6.70
N CYS A 141 0.45 4.06 -6.73
CA CYS A 141 0.89 2.90 -7.50
C CYS A 141 -0.29 2.01 -7.89
N CYS A 142 -0.12 1.24 -8.97
CA CYS A 142 -1.08 0.23 -9.37
C CYS A 142 -1.17 -0.88 -8.30
N HIS A 143 -2.36 -1.46 -8.10
CA HIS A 143 -2.63 -2.53 -7.12
C HIS A 143 -2.41 -2.13 -5.64
N SER A 144 -2.65 -0.86 -5.29
CA SER A 144 -2.49 -0.33 -3.92
C SER A 144 -3.62 -0.69 -2.93
N GLY A 145 -4.69 -1.33 -3.41
CA GLY A 145 -5.98 -1.47 -2.70
C GLY A 145 -5.96 -2.37 -1.47
N SER A 146 -5.06 -3.36 -1.40
CA SER A 146 -4.92 -4.28 -0.25
C SER A 146 -3.52 -4.24 0.37
N THR A 147 -2.66 -3.31 -0.05
CA THR A 147 -1.21 -3.31 0.23
C THR A 147 -0.82 -3.26 1.71
N LEU A 148 -1.74 -2.89 2.61
CA LEU A 148 -1.50 -2.84 4.05
C LEU A 148 -2.49 -3.66 4.89
N GLU A 149 -3.40 -4.43 4.29
CA GLU A 149 -4.33 -5.32 5.01
C GLU A 149 -5.11 -4.61 6.15
N LEU A 150 -5.53 -3.37 5.91
CA LEU A 150 -6.22 -2.58 6.94
C LEU A 150 -7.64 -3.10 7.15
N PRO A 151 -8.12 -3.19 8.41
CA PRO A 151 -9.39 -3.83 8.74
C PRO A 151 -10.63 -3.03 8.31
N TYR A 152 -10.47 -1.76 7.94
CA TYR A 152 -11.56 -0.88 7.54
C TYR A 152 -11.21 -0.12 6.28
N VAL A 153 -12.12 -0.16 5.30
CA VAL A 153 -12.00 0.55 4.03
C VAL A 153 -13.26 1.36 3.81
N TYR A 154 -13.09 2.58 3.31
CA TYR A 154 -14.16 3.51 2.99
C TYR A 154 -14.02 3.94 1.53
N ARG A 155 -15.14 4.11 0.83
CA ARG A 155 -15.20 4.65 -0.55
C ARG A 155 -16.29 5.69 -0.67
N SER A 156 -16.05 6.67 -1.52
CA SER A 156 -17.08 7.61 -1.98
C SER A 156 -17.78 7.07 -3.23
N ASP A 157 -19.08 7.29 -3.35
CA ASP A 157 -19.82 7.14 -4.61
C ASP A 157 -19.80 8.44 -5.45
N ASP A 158 -20.37 8.38 -6.66
CA ASP A 158 -20.45 9.52 -7.60
C ASP A 158 -21.23 10.71 -7.03
N ASP A 159 -22.13 10.45 -6.09
CA ASP A 159 -22.92 11.46 -5.39
C ASP A 159 -22.17 12.05 -4.18
N GLY A 160 -20.93 11.60 -3.92
CA GLY A 160 -20.07 12.06 -2.84
C GLY A 160 -20.37 11.47 -1.46
N ASN A 161 -21.25 10.46 -1.37
CA ASN A 161 -21.54 9.79 -0.11
C ASN A 161 -20.42 8.82 0.24
N VAL A 162 -19.95 8.85 1.49
CA VAL A 162 -18.91 7.94 1.98
C VAL A 162 -19.55 6.71 2.59
N HIS A 163 -19.28 5.56 1.99
CA HIS A 163 -19.74 4.27 2.48
C HIS A 163 -18.58 3.55 3.15
N LYS A 164 -18.81 3.11 4.39
CA LYS A 164 -17.98 2.05 4.94
C LYS A 164 -18.22 0.83 4.08
N LEU A 165 -17.15 0.34 3.49
CA LEU A 165 -17.23 -0.90 2.76
C LEU A 165 -17.20 -2.01 3.79
N ASP A 166 -18.37 -2.49 4.18
CA ASP A 166 -18.49 -3.86 4.62
C ASP A 166 -17.88 -4.68 3.51
N GLY A 167 -16.88 -5.51 3.78
CA GLY A 167 -16.08 -5.94 2.63
C GLY A 167 -16.85 -6.75 1.59
N TYR A 168 -18.06 -7.23 1.91
CA TYR A 168 -18.94 -7.79 0.88
C TYR A 168 -19.26 -6.74 -0.21
N HIS A 169 -19.51 -5.49 0.19
CA HIS A 169 -19.76 -4.36 -0.68
C HIS A 169 -18.50 -3.80 -1.35
N ALA A 170 -17.32 -3.76 -0.69
CA ALA A 170 -16.10 -3.33 -1.44
C ALA A 170 -15.72 -4.33 -2.52
N GLY A 171 -15.86 -5.63 -2.28
CA GLY A 171 -15.53 -6.60 -3.30
C GLY A 171 -16.59 -6.62 -4.41
N LEU A 172 -17.87 -6.35 -4.11
CA LEU A 172 -18.88 -6.13 -5.14
C LEU A 172 -18.63 -4.84 -5.95
N ALA A 173 -18.26 -3.74 -5.29
CA ALA A 173 -17.97 -2.46 -5.96
C ALA A 173 -16.75 -2.59 -6.89
N LEU A 174 -15.66 -3.19 -6.39
CA LEU A 174 -14.49 -3.52 -7.20
C LEU A 174 -14.84 -4.44 -8.38
N LEU A 175 -15.73 -5.44 -8.17
CA LEU A 175 -16.17 -6.35 -9.24
C LEU A 175 -17.00 -5.63 -10.28
N GLN A 176 -17.82 -4.68 -9.87
CA GLN A 176 -18.65 -3.87 -10.75
C GLN A 176 -17.81 -2.91 -11.59
N GLU A 177 -16.85 -2.20 -10.96
CA GLU A 177 -15.87 -1.35 -11.66
C GLU A 177 -15.06 -2.14 -12.69
N ALA A 178 -14.57 -3.32 -12.30
CA ALA A 178 -13.88 -4.21 -13.22
C ALA A 178 -14.78 -4.63 -14.39
N LYS A 179 -16.04 -4.97 -14.12
CA LYS A 179 -17.03 -5.33 -15.15
C LYS A 179 -17.34 -4.17 -16.10
N GLU A 180 -17.44 -2.95 -15.59
CA GLU A 180 -17.65 -1.74 -16.40
C GLU A 180 -16.44 -1.46 -17.30
N LEU A 181 -15.22 -1.63 -16.76
CA LEU A 181 -13.97 -1.59 -17.53
C LEU A 181 -13.96 -2.65 -18.66
N PHE A 182 -14.40 -3.88 -18.37
CA PHE A 182 -14.52 -4.94 -19.38
C PHE A 182 -15.50 -4.56 -20.49
N THR A 183 -16.66 -4.00 -20.13
CA THR A 183 -17.70 -3.63 -21.11
C THR A 183 -17.34 -2.42 -21.98
N GLY A 184 -16.33 -1.62 -21.59
CA GLY A 184 -15.89 -0.42 -22.32
C GLY A 184 -14.55 -0.56 -23.08
N SER A 185 -13.93 -1.74 -23.16
CA SER A 185 -12.54 -1.89 -23.60
C SER A 185 -12.36 -2.31 -25.08
N SER A 186 -11.42 -1.64 -25.76
CA SER A 186 -10.89 -2.00 -27.09
C SER A 186 -9.35 -2.07 -27.11
N SER A 187 -8.67 -2.04 -25.96
CA SER A 187 -7.21 -2.02 -25.86
C SER A 187 -6.69 -3.01 -24.81
N ALA A 188 -5.58 -3.71 -25.12
CA ALA A 188 -5.01 -4.79 -24.30
C ALA A 188 -4.62 -4.35 -22.87
N ASP A 189 -4.09 -3.15 -22.69
CA ASP A 189 -3.68 -2.64 -21.37
C ASP A 189 -4.86 -2.41 -20.43
N LYS A 190 -6.01 -1.99 -20.99
CA LYS A 190 -7.25 -1.81 -20.22
C LYS A 190 -7.87 -3.14 -19.82
N GLU A 191 -7.71 -4.16 -20.66
CA GLU A 191 -8.20 -5.52 -20.36
C GLU A 191 -7.36 -6.19 -19.28
N ALA A 192 -6.04 -5.98 -19.26
CA ALA A 192 -5.17 -6.43 -18.18
C ALA A 192 -5.53 -5.76 -16.84
N GLN A 193 -5.64 -4.42 -16.83
CA GLN A 193 -6.08 -3.66 -15.64
C GLN A 193 -7.47 -4.09 -15.15
N ALA A 194 -8.41 -4.37 -16.07
CA ALA A 194 -9.74 -4.87 -15.72
C ALA A 194 -9.69 -6.25 -15.06
N ARG A 195 -8.86 -7.17 -15.59
CA ARG A 195 -8.67 -8.51 -15.03
C ARG A 195 -8.06 -8.47 -13.64
N ASP A 196 -7.08 -7.62 -13.44
CA ASP A 196 -6.42 -7.51 -12.14
C ASP A 196 -7.31 -6.84 -11.10
N LEU A 197 -8.05 -5.80 -11.49
CA LEU A 197 -9.07 -5.18 -10.64
C LEU A 197 -10.14 -6.20 -10.25
N TYR A 198 -10.59 -7.02 -11.20
CA TYR A 198 -11.54 -8.11 -10.95
C TYR A 198 -10.97 -9.17 -10.00
N ALA A 199 -9.72 -9.57 -10.18
CA ALA A 199 -9.05 -10.53 -9.31
C ALA A 199 -8.93 -10.01 -7.87
N GLY A 200 -8.51 -8.76 -7.70
CA GLY A 200 -8.47 -8.07 -6.41
C GLY A 200 -9.85 -7.99 -5.75
N ALA A 201 -10.88 -7.64 -6.52
CA ALA A 201 -12.27 -7.60 -6.09
C ALA A 201 -12.79 -8.94 -5.56
N THR A 202 -12.48 -10.01 -6.31
CA THR A 202 -12.93 -11.38 -6.02
C THR A 202 -12.23 -11.90 -4.76
N SER A 203 -10.94 -11.61 -4.62
CA SER A 203 -10.14 -11.96 -3.44
C SER A 203 -10.69 -11.31 -2.18
N PHE A 204 -10.90 -10.00 -2.27
CA PHE A 204 -11.46 -9.22 -1.19
C PHE A 204 -12.83 -9.76 -0.78
N MET A 205 -13.78 -9.95 -1.71
CA MET A 205 -15.11 -10.56 -1.43
C MET A 205 -15.04 -11.93 -0.74
N ARG A 206 -14.07 -12.77 -1.12
CA ARG A 206 -13.93 -14.13 -0.57
C ARG A 206 -13.31 -14.10 0.84
N SER A 207 -12.43 -13.14 1.13
CA SER A 207 -11.83 -12.96 2.47
C SER A 207 -12.89 -12.76 3.56
N LEU A 208 -14.00 -12.09 3.24
CA LEU A 208 -15.05 -11.81 4.24
C LEU A 208 -16.00 -12.97 4.47
N ARG A 209 -16.07 -13.90 3.51
CA ARG A 209 -16.77 -15.16 3.75
C ARG A 209 -16.04 -15.99 4.80
N HIS A 210 -14.70 -15.89 4.87
CA HIS A 210 -13.89 -16.51 5.92
C HIS A 210 -13.87 -15.70 7.22
N ASN A 211 -13.93 -14.37 7.16
CA ASN A 211 -13.91 -13.52 8.36
C ASN A 211 -15.24 -13.51 9.15
N ARG A 212 -16.29 -14.18 8.66
CA ARG A 212 -17.55 -14.40 9.39
C ARG A 212 -17.47 -15.42 10.52
N GLN A 213 -16.30 -16.04 10.76
CA GLN A 213 -16.11 -17.06 11.80
C GLN A 213 -15.20 -16.65 12.98
N LEU A 214 -14.89 -15.36 13.18
CA LEU A 214 -14.09 -14.93 14.33
C LEU A 214 -14.80 -13.87 15.16
N THR A 215 -15.73 -14.32 16.01
CA THR A 215 -16.04 -13.66 17.29
C THR A 215 -16.33 -14.73 18.34
N GLY A 216 -15.45 -14.87 19.34
CA GLY A 216 -15.74 -15.63 20.56
C GLY A 216 -14.53 -16.31 21.20
N LEU A 217 -13.85 -15.61 22.11
CA LEU A 217 -13.17 -16.26 23.25
C LEU A 217 -14.30 -16.66 24.24
N LYS A 218 -14.34 -17.78 24.97
CA LYS A 218 -13.39 -18.83 25.42
C LYS A 218 -14.24 -19.95 26.12
N PRO A 219 -13.62 -20.88 26.89
CA PRO A 219 -13.34 -22.29 26.59
C PRO A 219 -14.50 -23.27 26.90
N ASP A 220 -14.39 -24.54 26.48
CA ASP A 220 -14.64 -25.74 27.31
C ASP A 220 -14.70 -27.04 26.48
N ASP A 221 -13.73 -27.89 26.77
CA ASP A 221 -13.87 -29.31 27.14
C ASP A 221 -14.27 -30.42 26.14
N PHE A 222 -13.53 -31.52 26.28
CA PHE A 222 -13.76 -32.92 25.83
C PHE A 222 -13.49 -33.35 24.38
N THR A 223 -12.26 -33.86 24.19
CA THR A 223 -11.87 -35.23 23.73
C THR A 223 -12.68 -36.03 22.69
N GLN A 224 -11.87 -36.63 21.78
CA GLN A 224 -11.96 -37.97 21.11
C GLN A 224 -13.04 -38.14 20.03
N GLU A 225 -12.79 -38.78 18.88
CA GLU A 225 -11.73 -39.71 18.44
C GLU A 225 -11.05 -39.27 17.13
#